data_AF-A0A4V2AXH2-F1
#
_entry.id   AF-A0A4V2AXH2-F1
#
_cell.length_a   1.000
_cell.length_b   1.000
_cell.length_c   1.000
_cell.angle_alpha   90.00
_cell.angle_beta   90.00
_cell.angle_gamma   90.00
#
_symmetry.space_group_name_H-M   'P 1'
#
loop_
_entity.id
_entity.type
_entity.pdbx_description
1 polymer ?
#
loop_
_entity_poly.entity_id
_entity_poly.type
_entity_poly.pdbx_seq_one_letter_code
_entity_poly.pdbx_strand_id
1 'polypeptide(L)'
;MKSIALLTLMVFGALLGTQASSSGAILVLLSVQKDEYAIKPAVFDPSFIKKDVFKQLQFLQQKQRNKDILVARVPDNVFEAAQYYTYYNLDVSIDFDGMKIKKFLYVPELRSVVSVLPNGGIVVLQPQDGLESDEGHSETDHTGNDY
;
A
#
# COMPACT_ATOMS: atom_id res chain seq x y z
N MET A 1 32.94 -1.20 -2.64
CA MET A 1 31.61 -1.54 -2.09
C MET A 1 31.49 -0.99 -0.66
N LYS A 2 31.15 0.30 -0.48
CA LYS A 2 31.01 0.92 0.87
C LYS A 2 29.79 1.86 1.01
N SER A 3 28.99 2.06 -0.03
CA SER A 3 27.94 3.10 -0.05
C SER A 3 26.50 2.61 0.20
N ILE A 4 26.26 1.30 0.33
CA ILE A 4 24.89 0.74 0.47
C ILE A 4 24.46 0.61 1.94
N ALA A 5 25.41 0.59 2.88
CA ALA A 5 25.12 0.54 4.30
C ALA A 5 24.41 1.81 4.81
N LEU A 6 24.59 2.96 4.15
CA LEU A 6 24.00 4.23 4.57
C LEU A 6 22.47 4.28 4.33
N LEU A 7 22.02 3.71 3.19
CA LEU A 7 20.60 3.64 2.83
C LEU A 7 19.83 2.67 3.75
N THR A 8 20.51 1.63 4.23
CA THR A 8 19.93 0.61 5.11
C THR A 8 19.73 1.13 6.54
N LEU A 9 20.56 2.09 6.98
CA LEU A 9 20.44 2.70 8.31
C LEU A 9 19.38 3.82 8.36
N MET A 10 19.13 4.53 7.25
CA MET A 10 18.10 5.59 7.21
C MET A 10 16.68 5.02 7.30
N VAL A 11 16.40 3.90 6.65
CA VAL A 11 15.07 3.28 6.71
C VAL A 11 14.74 2.74 8.11
N PHE A 12 15.74 2.23 8.84
CA PHE A 12 15.53 1.71 10.20
C PHE A 12 15.61 2.79 11.30
N GLY A 13 16.45 3.82 11.12
CA GLY A 13 16.62 4.90 12.10
C GLY A 13 15.36 5.78 12.24
N ALA A 14 14.57 5.92 11.17
CA ALA A 14 13.30 6.65 11.22
C ALA A 14 12.18 5.88 11.94
N LEU A 15 12.26 4.55 12.03
CA LEU A 15 11.18 3.70 12.55
C LEU A 15 11.33 3.33 14.05
N LEU A 16 12.55 3.40 14.60
CA LEU A 16 12.82 3.02 16.00
C LEU A 16 13.17 4.20 16.91
N GLY A 17 13.14 5.42 16.40
CA GLY A 17 13.21 6.62 17.24
C GLY A 17 11.92 6.78 18.03
N THR A 18 11.92 6.35 19.30
CA THR A 18 10.99 6.88 20.31
C THR A 18 11.34 8.34 20.57
N GLN A 19 11.11 9.20 19.60
CA GLN A 19 10.97 10.62 19.86
C GLN A 19 9.57 10.80 20.41
N ALA A 20 9.47 10.99 21.72
CA ALA A 20 8.38 11.77 22.28
C ALA A 20 8.55 13.21 21.78
N SER A 21 8.26 13.43 20.50
CA SER A 21 8.09 14.75 19.94
C SER A 21 6.66 15.13 20.28
N SER A 22 6.48 16.05 21.21
CA SER A 22 5.21 16.78 21.38
C SER A 22 5.02 17.79 20.23
N SER A 23 5.42 17.42 19.01
CA SER A 23 4.85 17.97 17.80
C SER A 23 3.42 17.44 17.76
N GLY A 24 2.43 18.31 17.56
CA GLY A 24 1.03 17.92 17.43
C GLY A 24 0.84 17.03 16.20
N ALA A 25 1.24 15.76 16.31
CA ALA A 25 1.12 14.77 15.26
C ALA A 25 -0.36 14.63 14.98
N ILE A 26 -0.78 15.17 13.83
CA ILE A 26 -2.15 15.03 13.36
C ILE A 26 -2.30 13.56 12.99
N LEU A 27 -3.01 12.83 13.85
CA LEU A 27 -3.41 11.46 13.60
C LEU A 27 -4.73 11.48 12.85
N VAL A 28 -4.72 11.00 11.61
CA VAL A 28 -5.94 10.77 10.84
C VAL A 28 -6.42 9.35 11.12
N LEU A 29 -7.64 9.27 11.64
CA LEU A 29 -8.31 8.00 11.92
C LEU A 29 -9.32 7.72 10.81
N LEU A 30 -9.05 6.69 10.02
CA LEU A 30 -9.98 6.14 9.04
C LEU A 30 -10.54 4.82 9.59
N SER A 31 -11.80 4.54 9.30
CA SER A 31 -12.45 3.29 9.66
C SER A 31 -13.06 2.67 8.41
N VAL A 32 -12.99 1.35 8.32
CA VAL A 32 -13.54 0.58 7.20
C VAL A 32 -14.38 -0.56 7.76
N GLN A 33 -15.62 -0.68 7.31
CA GLN A 33 -16.51 -1.73 7.76
C GLN A 33 -16.07 -3.10 7.23
N LYS A 34 -16.42 -4.18 7.94
CA LYS A 34 -15.95 -5.54 7.64
C LYS A 34 -16.26 -6.02 6.22
N ASP A 35 -17.34 -5.54 5.63
CA ASP A 35 -17.82 -5.84 4.28
C ASP A 35 -17.24 -4.90 3.21
N GLU A 36 -16.54 -3.84 3.62
CA GLU A 36 -15.94 -2.84 2.74
C GLU A 36 -14.44 -3.10 2.48
N TYR A 37 -13.83 -4.11 3.10
CA TYR A 37 -12.42 -4.43 2.88
C TYR A 37 -12.14 -5.92 2.68
N ALA A 38 -11.01 -6.20 2.04
CA ALA A 38 -10.43 -7.53 1.98
C ALA A 38 -8.94 -7.49 2.28
N ILE A 39 -8.47 -8.26 3.27
CA ILE A 39 -7.04 -8.47 3.51
C ILE A 39 -6.68 -9.89 3.12
N LYS A 40 -5.72 -10.04 2.23
CA LYS A 40 -5.23 -11.34 1.76
C LYS A 40 -3.72 -11.32 1.51
N PRO A 41 -3.04 -12.47 1.55
CA PRO A 41 -1.67 -12.57 1.08
C PRO A 41 -1.53 -12.05 -0.35
N ALA A 42 -0.48 -11.29 -0.62
CA ALA A 42 -0.24 -10.65 -1.90
C ALA A 42 -0.22 -11.64 -3.08
N VAL A 43 0.24 -12.86 -2.84
CA VAL A 43 0.25 -13.95 -3.82
C VAL A 43 -1.15 -14.37 -4.30
N PHE A 44 -2.20 -14.06 -3.53
CA PHE A 44 -3.60 -14.31 -3.88
C PHE A 44 -4.31 -13.07 -4.44
N ASP A 45 -3.55 -12.03 -4.81
CA ASP A 45 -4.07 -10.85 -5.50
C ASP A 45 -3.47 -10.73 -6.91
N PRO A 46 -4.15 -11.27 -7.95
CA PRO A 46 -3.64 -11.31 -9.32
C PRO A 46 -3.29 -9.93 -9.90
N SER A 47 -4.03 -8.90 -9.51
CA SER A 47 -3.79 -7.54 -9.99
C SER A 47 -2.60 -6.88 -9.28
N PHE A 48 -2.30 -7.27 -8.04
CA PHE A 48 -1.16 -6.74 -7.29
C PHE A 48 0.15 -7.43 -7.66
N ILE A 49 0.17 -8.76 -7.85
CA ILE A 49 1.41 -9.50 -8.19
C ILE A 49 2.07 -9.04 -9.50
N LYS A 50 1.28 -8.46 -10.41
CA LYS A 50 1.76 -7.92 -11.68
C LYS A 50 2.46 -6.56 -11.51
N LYS A 51 2.22 -5.84 -10.39
CA LYS A 51 2.77 -4.51 -10.14
C LYS A 51 4.24 -4.57 -9.74
N ASP A 52 5.01 -3.56 -10.14
CA ASP A 52 6.43 -3.49 -9.79
C ASP A 52 6.68 -3.35 -8.29
N VAL A 53 5.75 -2.74 -7.55
CA VAL A 53 5.83 -2.71 -6.07
C VAL A 53 5.89 -4.11 -5.48
N PHE A 54 5.16 -5.09 -6.02
CA PHE A 54 5.23 -6.47 -5.53
C PHE A 54 6.61 -7.08 -5.74
N LYS A 55 7.20 -6.88 -6.93
CA LYS A 55 8.56 -7.37 -7.23
C LYS A 55 9.61 -6.74 -6.30
N GLN A 56 9.50 -5.45 -6.03
CA GLN A 56 10.38 -4.74 -5.11
C GLN A 56 10.25 -5.27 -3.68
N LEU A 57 9.02 -5.45 -3.19
CA LEU A 57 8.76 -6.00 -1.86
C LEU A 57 9.22 -7.45 -1.74
N GLN A 58 9.04 -8.28 -2.77
CA GLN A 58 9.49 -9.67 -2.79
C GLN A 58 11.03 -9.75 -2.73
N PHE A 59 11.74 -8.87 -3.44
CA PHE A 59 13.19 -8.78 -3.35
C PHE A 59 13.68 -8.41 -1.94
N LEU A 60 12.99 -7.49 -1.27
CA LEU A 60 13.26 -7.13 0.12
C LEU A 60 12.98 -8.30 1.06
N GLN A 61 11.89 -9.03 0.83
CA GLN A 61 11.49 -10.21 1.60
C GLN A 61 12.58 -11.30 1.58
N GLN A 62 13.10 -11.62 0.39
CA GLN A 62 14.15 -12.62 0.19
C GLN A 62 15.45 -12.26 0.94
N LYS A 63 15.81 -10.97 0.96
CA LYS A 63 17.03 -10.50 1.63
C LYS A 63 16.93 -10.50 3.15
N GLN A 64 15.75 -10.26 3.70
CA GLN A 64 15.58 -10.02 5.14
C GLN A 64 14.96 -11.21 5.89
N ARG A 65 14.65 -12.32 5.21
CA ARG A 65 13.84 -13.43 5.78
C ARG A 65 12.54 -12.92 6.43
N ASN A 66 12.00 -11.81 5.92
CA ASN A 66 10.84 -11.15 6.51
C ASN A 66 9.53 -11.76 6.01
N LYS A 67 8.53 -11.63 6.88
CA LYS A 67 7.26 -12.35 6.85
C LYS A 67 6.28 -11.76 5.83
N ASP A 68 5.14 -12.43 5.72
CA ASP A 68 4.10 -12.28 4.71
C ASP A 68 3.86 -10.85 4.21
N ILE A 69 3.75 -10.72 2.89
CA ILE A 69 3.23 -9.51 2.24
C ILE A 69 1.72 -9.70 2.13
N LEU A 70 0.96 -8.81 2.73
CA LEU A 70 -0.49 -8.76 2.68
C LEU A 70 -0.93 -7.56 1.83
N VAL A 71 -2.04 -7.71 1.14
CA VAL A 71 -2.73 -6.63 0.43
C VAL A 71 -4.03 -6.37 1.16
N ALA A 72 -4.23 -5.12 1.58
CA ALA A 72 -5.49 -4.63 2.11
C ALA A 72 -6.20 -3.81 1.02
N ARG A 73 -7.27 -4.40 0.47
CA ARG A 73 -8.20 -3.74 -0.45
C ARG A 73 -9.21 -2.95 0.36
N VAL A 74 -9.30 -1.65 0.11
CA VAL A 74 -10.21 -0.72 0.81
C VAL A 74 -10.96 0.15 -0.19
N PRO A 75 -12.09 0.76 0.18
CA PRO A 75 -12.83 1.65 -0.71
C PRO A 75 -11.95 2.80 -1.21
N ASP A 76 -12.20 3.27 -2.42
CA ASP A 76 -11.34 4.25 -3.09
C ASP A 76 -11.19 5.55 -2.29
N ASN A 77 -12.26 6.05 -1.68
CA ASN A 77 -12.22 7.22 -0.81
C ASN A 77 -11.29 7.03 0.40
N VAL A 78 -11.23 5.81 0.97
CA VAL A 78 -10.31 5.47 2.07
C VAL A 78 -8.87 5.43 1.54
N PHE A 79 -8.65 4.80 0.39
CA PHE A 79 -7.33 4.74 -0.24
C PHE A 79 -6.79 6.15 -0.59
N GLU A 80 -7.61 6.97 -1.22
CA GLU A 80 -7.28 8.36 -1.60
C GLU A 80 -6.98 9.22 -0.36
N ALA A 81 -7.80 9.14 0.68
CA ALA A 81 -7.56 9.84 1.93
C ALA A 81 -6.24 9.40 2.58
N ALA A 82 -6.01 8.08 2.67
CA ALA A 82 -4.78 7.55 3.23
C ALA A 82 -3.56 8.00 2.41
N GLN A 83 -3.63 7.94 1.08
CA GLN A 83 -2.56 8.40 0.20
C GLN A 83 -2.29 9.89 0.37
N TYR A 84 -3.34 10.73 0.37
CA TYR A 84 -3.23 12.17 0.54
C TYR A 84 -2.53 12.52 1.86
N TYR A 85 -3.02 12.02 2.99
CA TYR A 85 -2.48 12.38 4.30
C TYR A 85 -1.08 11.81 4.52
N THR A 86 -0.81 10.58 4.10
CA THR A 86 0.53 10.00 4.23
C THR A 86 1.56 10.67 3.30
N TYR A 87 1.15 11.19 2.13
CA TYR A 87 2.01 12.00 1.26
C TYR A 87 2.49 13.28 1.96
N TYR A 88 1.65 13.89 2.79
CA TYR A 88 2.00 15.06 3.61
C TYR A 88 2.66 14.70 4.96
N ASN A 89 3.21 13.48 5.09
CA ASN A 89 3.84 12.97 6.31
C ASN A 89 2.93 13.00 7.55
N LEU A 90 1.62 12.91 7.37
CA LEU A 90 0.69 12.72 8.49
C LEU A 90 0.54 11.24 8.81
N ASP A 91 0.36 10.96 10.10
CA ASP A 91 0.14 9.62 10.58
C ASP A 91 -1.30 9.20 10.27
N VAL A 92 -1.47 8.15 9.47
CA VAL A 92 -2.78 7.57 9.16
C VAL A 92 -2.92 6.22 9.86
N SER A 93 -3.97 6.07 10.67
CA SER A 93 -4.39 4.78 11.21
C SER A 93 -5.68 4.37 10.54
N ILE A 94 -5.74 3.14 10.05
CA ILE A 94 -6.94 2.56 9.45
C ILE A 94 -7.38 1.42 10.35
N ASP A 95 -8.55 1.58 10.97
CA ASP A 95 -9.16 0.51 11.74
C ASP A 95 -9.96 -0.39 10.81
N PHE A 96 -9.47 -1.62 10.64
CA PHE A 96 -10.18 -2.68 9.94
C PHE A 96 -10.96 -3.44 11.01
N ASP A 97 -12.28 -3.55 10.88
CA ASP A 97 -13.11 -4.20 11.90
C ASP A 97 -12.58 -5.61 12.29
N GLY A 98 -12.00 -5.72 13.49
CA GLY A 98 -11.37 -6.95 14.00
C GLY A 98 -9.84 -7.06 13.81
N MET A 99 -9.17 -6.09 13.20
CA MET A 99 -7.71 -6.00 13.06
C MET A 99 -7.18 -4.59 13.34
N LYS A 100 -6.40 -4.46 14.43
CA LYS A 100 -5.74 -3.19 14.77
C LYS A 100 -4.48 -2.98 13.94
N ILE A 101 -4.59 -2.26 12.82
CA ILE A 101 -3.44 -1.80 12.03
C ILE A 101 -3.18 -0.32 12.36
N LYS A 102 -2.04 -0.04 12.99
CA LYS A 102 -1.85 1.22 13.72
C LYS A 102 -1.30 2.39 12.91
N LYS A 103 -0.53 2.13 11.85
CA LYS A 103 0.14 3.21 11.13
C LYS A 103 0.45 2.83 9.69
N PHE A 104 -0.09 3.60 8.77
CA PHE A 104 0.24 3.57 7.35
C PHE A 104 1.15 4.75 7.02
N LEU A 105 2.10 4.51 6.12
CA LEU A 105 3.08 5.48 5.66
C LEU A 105 3.18 5.38 4.13
N TYR A 106 3.36 6.52 3.47
CA TYR A 106 3.70 6.54 2.06
C TYR A 106 5.20 6.27 1.91
N VAL A 107 5.55 5.27 1.09
CA VAL A 107 6.94 4.96 0.76
C VAL A 107 7.19 5.40 -0.68
N PRO A 108 7.91 6.53 -0.91
CA PRO A 108 8.11 7.09 -2.24
C PRO A 108 8.76 6.13 -3.24
N GLU A 109 9.70 5.30 -2.79
CA GLU A 109 10.39 4.31 -3.61
C GLU A 109 9.44 3.24 -4.15
N LEU A 110 8.42 2.88 -3.35
CA LEU A 110 7.39 1.92 -3.71
C LEU A 110 6.16 2.57 -4.35
N ARG A 111 6.07 3.91 -4.31
CA ARG A 111 4.87 4.69 -4.67
C ARG A 111 3.60 4.12 -4.05
N SER A 112 3.69 3.64 -2.82
CA SER A 112 2.65 2.85 -2.18
C SER A 112 2.50 3.21 -0.71
N VAL A 113 1.27 3.09 -0.22
CA VAL A 113 0.94 3.25 1.19
C VAL A 113 1.07 1.89 1.87
N VAL A 114 1.94 1.79 2.88
CA VAL A 114 2.27 0.52 3.54
C VAL A 114 2.23 0.64 5.06
N SER A 115 1.95 -0.47 5.72
CA SER A 115 2.10 -0.64 7.16
C SER A 115 3.03 -1.82 7.45
N VAL A 116 3.83 -1.72 8.51
CA VAL A 116 4.67 -2.82 9.00
C VAL A 116 4.03 -3.37 10.26
N LEU A 117 3.72 -4.66 10.23
CA LEU A 117 3.13 -5.38 11.35
C LEU A 117 4.20 -5.69 12.43
N PRO A 118 3.80 -5.89 13.70
CA PRO A 118 4.75 -6.22 14.78
C PRO A 118 5.58 -7.49 14.54
N ASN A 119 5.07 -8.41 13.70
CA ASN A 119 5.77 -9.63 13.33
C ASN A 119 6.76 -9.44 12.16
N GLY A 120 6.90 -8.23 11.61
CA GLY A 120 7.72 -7.92 10.45
C GLY A 120 7.03 -8.13 9.09
N GLY A 121 5.74 -8.50 9.07
CA GLY A 121 4.96 -8.57 7.84
C GLY A 121 4.62 -7.17 7.30
N ILE A 122 4.34 -7.08 6.00
CA ILE A 122 4.03 -5.81 5.33
C ILE A 122 2.61 -5.86 4.84
N VAL A 123 1.81 -4.84 5.16
CA VAL A 123 0.47 -4.64 4.60
C VAL A 123 0.55 -3.51 3.59
N VAL A 124 0.18 -3.78 2.36
CA VAL A 124 0.11 -2.77 1.30
C VAL A 124 -1.35 -2.39 1.10
N LEU A 125 -1.63 -1.10 1.23
CA LEU A 125 -2.97 -0.58 0.96
C LEU A 125 -3.17 -0.47 -0.56
N GLN A 126 -4.31 -0.95 -1.04
CA GLN A 126 -4.71 -0.86 -2.44
C GLN A 126 -6.19 -0.47 -2.51
N PRO A 127 -6.61 0.27 -3.56
CA PRO A 127 -8.03 0.50 -3.82
C PRO A 127 -8.76 -0.82 -4.07
N GLN A 128 -10.05 -0.86 -3.79
CA GLN A 128 -10.90 -2.03 -4.00
C GLN A 128 -11.03 -2.35 -5.49
N ASP A 129 -10.85 -1.33 -6.35
CA ASP A 129 -10.98 -1.45 -7.79
C ASP A 129 -9.71 -1.86 -8.54
N GLY A 130 -9.97 -2.63 -9.60
CA GLY A 130 -9.09 -3.62 -10.21
C GLY A 130 -9.78 -4.98 -10.47
N LEU A 131 -11.10 -5.11 -10.31
CA LEU A 131 -11.88 -5.93 -11.26
C LEU A 131 -11.76 -5.17 -12.58
N GLU A 132 -11.13 -5.79 -13.57
CA GLU A 132 -11.07 -5.24 -14.92
C GLU A 132 -12.49 -4.82 -15.32
N SER A 133 -12.73 -3.51 -15.45
CA SER A 133 -13.73 -3.07 -16.40
C SER A 133 -13.20 -3.55 -17.73
N ASP A 134 -13.75 -4.69 -18.17
CA ASP A 134 -13.61 -5.25 -19.50
C ASP A 134 -14.30 -4.29 -20.47
N GLU A 135 -13.83 -3.03 -20.53
CA GLU A 135 -14.16 -2.09 -21.58
C GLU A 135 -13.38 -2.55 -22.79
N GLY A 136 -14.02 -3.50 -23.49
CA GLY A 136 -13.57 -4.01 -24.76
C GLY A 136 -13.19 -2.87 -25.68
N HIS A 137 -11.94 -2.89 -26.11
CA HIS A 137 -11.59 -2.40 -27.43
C HIS A 137 -12.46 -3.12 -28.46
N SER A 138 -13.56 -2.50 -28.85
CA SER A 138 -14.20 -2.75 -30.13
C SER A 138 -14.19 -1.46 -30.94
N GLU A 139 -12.97 -1.04 -31.27
CA GLU A 139 -12.72 -0.16 -32.40
C GLU A 139 -12.89 -1.04 -33.65
N THR A 140 -14.08 -1.02 -34.23
CA THR A 140 -14.26 -1.40 -35.64
C THR A 140 -15.02 -0.30 -36.33
N ASP A 141 -14.22 0.53 -37.01
CA ASP A 141 -14.59 1.29 -38.19
C ASP A 141 -15.59 0.52 -39.04
N HIS A 142 -16.78 1.10 -39.24
CA HIS A 142 -17.58 0.84 -40.42
C HIS A 142 -17.65 2.11 -41.25
N THR A 143 -16.68 2.22 -42.15
CA THR A 143 -16.80 2.94 -43.41
C THR A 143 -17.87 2.28 -44.28
N GLY A 144 -19.12 2.72 -44.17
CA GLY A 144 -20.10 2.65 -45.25
C GLY A 144 -20.18 4.05 -45.86
N ASN A 145 -19.68 4.34 -47.06
CA ASN A 145 -20.14 3.85 -48.36
C ASN A 145 -21.64 4.01 -48.55
N ASP A 146 -22.07 5.24 -48.79
CA ASP A 146 -23.32 5.53 -49.50
C ASP A 146 -23.00 6.43 -50.70
N TYR A 147 -23.22 5.83 -51.88
CA TYR A 147 -23.54 6.33 -53.22
C TYR A 147 -23.34 7.80 -53.58
#